data_AF-M3II28-F1
#
_entry.id   AF-M3II28-F1
#
_cell.length_a   1.000
_cell.length_b   1.000
_cell.length_c   1.000
_cell.angle_alpha   90.00
_cell.angle_beta   90.00
_cell.angle_gamma   90.00
#
_symmetry.space_group_name_H-M   'P 1'
#
loop_
_entity.id
_entity.type
_entity.pdbx_description
1 polymer ?
#
loop_
_entity_poly.entity_id
_entity_poly.type
_entity_poly.pdbx_seq_one_letter_code
_entity_poly.pdbx_strand_id
1 'polypeptide(L)'
;MAKSLIRNTLGNRTFGFAVPADGATAKTFAENNLDGKFVVYEVESTSGNEVVADLWDVTVTGKSAASKAKTTFQFYADYSKDEDEIRTALLNKTFNGVKFEEVFVINMQHVTIA
;
A
#
# COMPACT_ATOMS: atom_id res chain seq x y z
N MET A 1 -17.90 3.70 -8.38
CA MET A 1 -17.41 4.90 -9.09
C MET A 1 -15.92 4.73 -9.29
N ALA A 2 -15.44 4.80 -10.53
CA ALA A 2 -14.00 4.80 -10.80
C ALA A 2 -13.35 5.98 -10.05
N LYS A 3 -12.21 5.73 -9.41
CA LYS A 3 -11.45 6.75 -8.68
C LYS A 3 -10.00 6.59 -9.10
N SER A 4 -9.40 7.69 -9.53
CA SER A 4 -7.98 7.76 -9.84
C SER A 4 -7.30 8.80 -8.97
N LEU A 5 -6.12 8.48 -8.45
CA LEU A 5 -5.26 9.43 -7.74
C LEU A 5 -4.25 10.00 -8.72
N ILE A 6 -4.20 11.32 -8.86
CA ILE A 6 -3.19 12.02 -9.64
C ILE A 6 -2.14 12.58 -8.68
N ARG A 7 -0.86 12.26 -8.93
CA ARG A 7 0.29 12.92 -8.30
C ARG A 7 0.90 13.88 -9.30
N ASN A 8 0.76 15.19 -9.07
CA ASN A 8 1.33 16.22 -9.93
C ASN A 8 2.56 16.87 -9.26
N THR A 9 3.69 16.95 -9.97
CA THR A 9 4.95 17.47 -9.48
C THR A 9 5.34 18.74 -10.22
N LEU A 10 5.40 19.85 -9.47
CA LEU A 10 5.80 21.17 -9.91
C LEU A 10 7.12 21.56 -9.23
N GLY A 11 8.21 21.55 -9.99
CA GLY A 11 9.56 21.72 -9.43
C GLY A 11 9.87 20.64 -8.40
N ASN A 12 10.09 21.03 -7.14
CA ASN A 12 10.43 20.13 -6.04
C ASN A 12 9.24 19.76 -5.14
N ARG A 13 8.01 20.09 -5.55
CA ARG A 13 6.79 19.83 -4.75
C ARG A 13 5.83 18.92 -5.50
N THR A 14 5.30 17.92 -4.81
CA THR A 14 4.29 17.00 -5.34
C THR A 14 2.95 17.20 -4.63
N PHE A 15 1.92 17.46 -5.41
CA PHE A 15 0.53 17.61 -4.97
C PHE A 15 -0.27 16.35 -5.36
N GLY A 16 -1.15 15.89 -4.48
CA GLY A 16 -2.01 14.74 -4.73
C GLY A 16 -3.48 15.13 -4.67
N PHE A 17 -4.26 14.73 -5.67
CA PHE A 17 -5.71 14.88 -5.65
C PHE A 17 -6.40 13.71 -6.37
N ALA A 18 -7.58 13.34 -5.88
CA ALA A 18 -8.37 12.24 -6.45
C ALA A 18 -9.44 12.81 -7.40
N VAL A 19 -9.67 12.11 -8.51
CA VAL A 19 -10.73 12.41 -9.46
C VAL A 19 -11.67 11.20 -9.58
N PRO A 20 -13.00 11.41 -9.66
CA PRO A 20 -13.97 10.33 -9.82
C PRO A 20 -14.04 9.85 -11.29
N ALA A 21 -12.90 9.41 -11.82
CA ALA A 21 -12.75 8.97 -13.21
C ALA A 21 -11.82 7.75 -13.30
N ASP A 22 -11.96 6.98 -14.38
CA ASP A 22 -11.01 5.92 -14.74
C ASP A 22 -9.64 6.50 -15.12
N GLY A 23 -8.64 5.63 -15.25
CA GLY A 23 -7.25 6.02 -15.46
C GLY A 23 -7.03 6.72 -16.80
N ALA A 24 -7.75 6.29 -17.84
CA ALA A 24 -7.67 6.90 -19.17
C ALA A 24 -8.19 8.34 -19.15
N THR A 25 -9.38 8.56 -18.57
CA THR A 25 -10.00 9.88 -18.45
C THR A 25 -9.20 10.80 -17.53
N ALA A 26 -8.70 10.27 -16.41
CA ALA A 26 -7.84 11.01 -15.48
C ALA A 26 -6.51 11.42 -16.14
N LYS A 27 -5.93 10.57 -16.98
CA LYS A 27 -4.74 10.88 -17.77
C LYS A 27 -5.00 11.99 -18.78
N THR A 28 -6.08 11.92 -19.56
CA THR A 28 -6.44 12.99 -20.50
C THR A 28 -6.68 14.33 -19.77
N PHE A 29 -7.34 14.31 -18.62
CA PHE A 29 -7.46 15.50 -17.78
C PHE A 29 -6.07 16.05 -17.39
N ALA A 30 -5.16 15.18 -16.94
CA ALA A 30 -3.81 15.59 -16.54
C ALA A 30 -3.01 16.18 -17.70
N GLU A 31 -3.02 15.52 -18.86
CA GLU A 31 -2.33 15.97 -20.09
C GLU A 31 -2.81 17.34 -20.58
N ASN A 32 -4.11 17.62 -20.45
CA ASN A 32 -4.71 18.85 -20.96
C ASN A 32 -4.61 20.04 -19.99
N ASN A 33 -4.45 19.80 -18.68
CA ASN A 33 -4.65 20.84 -17.67
C ASN A 33 -3.50 21.00 -16.66
N LEU A 34 -2.57 20.05 -16.57
CA LEU A 34 -1.53 20.08 -15.56
C LEU A 34 -0.17 20.41 -16.17
N ASP A 35 0.47 21.43 -15.61
CA ASP A 35 1.90 21.65 -15.80
C ASP A 35 2.72 20.65 -14.98
N GLY A 36 3.97 20.44 -15.41
CA GLY A 36 4.95 19.62 -14.69
C GLY A 36 4.89 18.13 -15.04
N LYS A 37 5.26 17.28 -14.09
CA LYS A 37 5.25 15.82 -14.25
C LYS A 37 4.12 15.23 -13.45
N PHE A 38 3.27 14.42 -14.07
CA PHE A 38 2.19 13.74 -13.38
C PHE A 38 2.30 12.21 -13.48
N VAL A 39 1.74 11.54 -12.48
CA VAL A 39 1.51 10.08 -12.46
C VAL A 39 0.06 9.84 -12.08
N VAL A 40 -0.61 8.96 -12.82
CA VAL A 40 -1.99 8.54 -12.55
C VAL A 40 -1.97 7.13 -11.95
N TYR A 41 -2.65 6.97 -10.83
CA TYR A 41 -2.89 5.68 -10.18
C TYR A 41 -4.38 5.38 -10.26
N GLU A 42 -4.74 4.34 -10.99
CA GLU A 42 -6.11 3.86 -11.12
C GLU A 42 -6.36 2.70 -10.16
N VAL A 43 -7.58 2.62 -9.63
CA VAL A 43 -8.05 1.43 -8.90
C VAL A 43 -8.29 0.30 -9.89
N GLU A 44 -7.41 -0.70 -9.91
CA GLU A 44 -7.55 -1.87 -10.81
C GLU A 44 -8.74 -2.75 -10.44
N SER A 45 -8.92 -3.01 -9.14
CA SER A 45 -10.05 -3.77 -8.62
C SER A 45 -10.27 -3.47 -7.15
N THR A 46 -11.49 -3.72 -6.69
CA THR A 46 -11.82 -3.79 -5.26
C THR A 46 -12.24 -5.21 -4.94
N SER A 47 -11.52 -5.86 -4.04
CA SER A 47 -11.85 -7.17 -3.52
C SER A 47 -11.67 -7.16 -2.00
N GLY A 48 -12.42 -8.00 -1.31
CA GLY A 48 -12.41 -8.06 0.14
C GLY A 48 -13.77 -8.45 0.68
N ASN A 49 -13.81 -8.64 2.00
CA ASN A 49 -15.02 -8.92 2.76
C ASN A 49 -15.22 -7.76 3.75
N GLU A 50 -16.46 -7.42 4.08
CA GLU A 50 -16.75 -6.67 5.31
C GLU A 50 -16.51 -7.62 6.49
N VAL A 51 -15.24 -7.85 6.87
CA VAL A 51 -14.93 -8.61 8.09
C VAL A 51 -15.01 -7.64 9.26
N VAL A 52 -16.07 -7.76 10.05
CA VAL A 52 -16.42 -6.78 11.11
C VAL A 52 -16.23 -7.34 12.52
N ALA A 53 -15.74 -8.57 12.69
CA ALA A 53 -15.57 -9.16 14.03
C ALA A 53 -14.09 -9.28 14.39
N ASP A 54 -13.36 -10.27 13.88
CA ASP A 54 -12.02 -10.61 14.36
C ASP A 54 -10.93 -10.38 13.31
N LEU A 55 -9.84 -9.75 13.73
CA LEU A 55 -8.67 -9.48 12.90
C LEU A 55 -7.37 -9.55 13.71
N TRP A 56 -6.25 -9.66 13.02
CA TRP A 56 -4.93 -9.48 13.62
C TRP A 56 -4.44 -8.05 13.43
N ASP A 57 -4.03 -7.39 14.50
CA ASP A 57 -3.19 -6.20 14.46
C ASP A 57 -1.72 -6.62 14.43
N VAL A 58 -1.09 -6.44 13.27
CA VAL A 58 0.23 -6.97 12.98
C VAL A 58 1.22 -5.85 12.76
N THR A 59 2.34 -5.89 13.47
CA THR A 59 3.50 -5.03 13.21
C THR A 59 4.65 -5.87 12.67
N VAL A 60 5.16 -5.49 11.50
CA VAL A 60 6.27 -6.20 10.85
C VAL A 60 7.44 -5.27 10.60
N THR A 61 8.65 -5.82 10.68
CA THR A 61 9.88 -5.19 10.21
C THR A 61 10.50 -6.03 9.12
N GLY A 62 10.63 -5.46 7.93
CA GLY A 62 11.38 -6.06 6.83
C GLY A 62 12.77 -5.46 6.72
N LYS A 63 13.75 -6.30 6.38
CA LYS A 63 15.14 -5.90 6.19
C LYS A 63 15.68 -6.41 4.86
N SER A 64 16.43 -5.54 4.18
CA SER A 64 17.20 -5.93 3.00
C SER A 64 18.59 -6.40 3.43
N ALA A 65 19.00 -7.57 2.94
CA ALA A 65 20.36 -8.06 3.08
C ALA A 65 21.32 -7.24 2.20
N ALA A 66 20.88 -6.79 1.03
CA ALA A 66 21.69 -5.99 0.09
C ALA A 66 21.98 -4.58 0.60
N SER A 67 20.95 -3.79 0.90
CA SER A 67 21.13 -2.38 1.30
C SER A 67 21.27 -2.17 2.81
N LYS A 68 21.06 -3.22 3.62
CA LYS A 68 20.93 -3.16 5.10
C LYS A 68 19.82 -2.24 5.60
N ALA A 69 19.01 -1.67 4.71
CA ALA A 69 17.88 -0.85 5.07
C ALA A 69 16.78 -1.71 5.73
N LYS A 70 16.03 -1.08 6.64
CA LYS A 70 14.87 -1.68 7.31
C LYS A 70 13.69 -0.73 7.23
N THR A 71 12.49 -1.28 7.16
CA THR A 71 11.25 -0.52 7.33
C THR A 71 10.29 -1.32 8.20
N THR A 72 9.55 -0.60 9.02
CA THR A 72 8.55 -1.15 9.93
C THR A 72 7.21 -0.53 9.57
N PHE A 73 6.16 -1.34 9.52
CA PHE A 73 4.79 -0.85 9.36
C PHE A 73 3.81 -1.77 10.08
N GLN A 74 2.64 -1.22 10.36
CA GLN A 74 1.52 -1.89 11.02
C GLN A 74 0.35 -2.01 10.03
N PHE A 75 -0.36 -3.12 10.09
CA PHE A 75 -1.54 -3.39 9.27
C PHE A 75 -2.47 -4.39 9.94
N TYR A 76 -3.70 -4.46 9.45
CA TYR A 76 -4.69 -5.44 9.88
C TYR A 76 -4.73 -6.63 8.92
N ALA A 77 -4.60 -7.84 9.45
CA ALA A 77 -4.60 -9.08 8.68
C ALA A 77 -5.83 -9.94 8.98
N ASP A 78 -6.16 -10.81 8.02
CA ASP A 78 -7.21 -11.83 8.16
C ASP A 78 -6.91 -12.75 9.35
N TYR A 79 -7.88 -12.90 10.27
CA TYR A 79 -7.72 -13.71 11.48
C TYR A 79 -7.43 -15.18 11.21
N SER A 80 -7.78 -15.71 10.03
CA SER A 80 -7.47 -17.09 9.64
C SER A 80 -6.00 -17.34 9.36
N LYS A 81 -5.18 -16.27 9.25
CA LYS A 81 -3.75 -16.37 8.98
C LYS A 81 -2.93 -16.53 10.24
N ASP A 82 -1.95 -17.40 10.19
CA ASP A 82 -0.91 -17.49 11.21
C ASP A 82 0.32 -16.61 10.88
N GLU A 83 1.24 -16.52 11.84
CA GLU A 83 2.44 -15.69 11.71
C GLU A 83 3.35 -16.12 10.55
N ASP A 84 3.48 -17.43 10.31
CA ASP A 84 4.37 -17.97 9.28
C ASP A 84 3.81 -17.72 7.87
N GLU A 85 2.49 -17.82 7.70
CA GLU A 85 1.80 -17.43 6.47
C GLU A 85 2.00 -15.94 6.16
N ILE A 86 1.84 -15.07 7.17
CA ILE A 86 2.07 -13.62 7.03
C ILE A 86 3.53 -13.34 6.66
N ARG A 87 4.49 -13.97 7.35
CA ARG A 87 5.92 -13.81 7.07
C ARG A 87 6.24 -14.23 5.64
N THR A 88 5.72 -15.38 5.21
CA THR A 88 5.94 -15.93 3.87
C THR A 88 5.36 -15.04 2.79
N ALA A 89 4.17 -14.48 2.99
CA ALA A 89 3.53 -13.59 2.03
C ALA A 89 4.32 -12.30 1.79
N LEU A 90 5.02 -11.81 2.82
CA LEU A 90 5.83 -10.58 2.77
C LEU A 90 7.26 -10.82 2.28
N LEU A 91 7.76 -12.06 2.36
CA LEU A 91 9.12 -12.41 2.00
C LEU A 91 9.40 -12.13 0.51
N ASN A 92 10.59 -11.58 0.24
CA ASN A 92 11.08 -11.18 -1.08
C ASN A 92 10.24 -10.13 -1.82
N LYS A 93 9.29 -9.47 -1.14
CA LYS A 93 8.54 -8.33 -1.68
C LYS A 93 9.24 -7.01 -1.36
N THR A 94 8.88 -5.96 -2.08
CA THR A 94 9.43 -4.61 -1.85
C THR A 94 8.35 -3.70 -1.30
N PHE A 95 8.60 -3.16 -0.11
CA PHE A 95 7.72 -2.20 0.56
C PHE A 95 8.54 -0.98 0.98
N ASN A 96 8.01 0.23 0.79
CA ASN A 96 8.70 1.48 1.10
C ASN A 96 10.15 1.55 0.57
N GLY A 97 10.39 0.97 -0.62
CA GLY A 97 11.71 0.92 -1.24
C GLY A 97 12.70 -0.10 -0.63
N VAL A 98 12.28 -0.93 0.34
CA VAL A 98 13.09 -1.97 0.96
C VAL A 98 12.62 -3.34 0.48
N LYS A 99 13.52 -4.16 -0.06
CA LYS A 99 13.24 -5.57 -0.35
C LYS A 99 13.36 -6.40 0.92
N PHE A 100 12.31 -7.13 1.27
CA PHE A 100 12.19 -7.89 2.51
C PHE A 100 12.85 -9.25 2.33
N GLU A 101 14.17 -9.32 2.50
CA GLU A 101 14.92 -10.58 2.44
C GLU A 101 14.92 -11.30 3.81
N GLU A 102 14.73 -10.53 4.88
CA GLU A 102 14.41 -11.02 6.22
C GLU A 102 13.14 -10.30 6.71
N VAL A 103 12.20 -11.03 7.30
CA VAL A 103 10.94 -10.51 7.84
C VAL A 103 10.78 -10.91 9.29
N PHE A 104 10.53 -9.92 10.15
CA PHE A 104 10.31 -10.10 11.57
C PHE A 104 8.89 -9.63 11.90
N VAL A 105 8.05 -10.51 12.45
CA VAL A 105 6.78 -10.12 13.04
C VAL A 105 7.08 -9.70 14.49
N ILE A 106 6.86 -8.43 14.79
CA ILE A 106 7.20 -7.82 16.07
C ILE A 106 6.00 -7.89 17.03
N ASN A 107 4.79 -7.80 16.47
CA ASN A 107 3.55 -7.91 17.21
C ASN A 107 2.50 -8.59 16.33
N MET A 108 1.69 -9.44 16.94
CA MET A 108 0.49 -10.02 16.34
C MET A 108 -0.55 -10.15 17.45
N GLN A 109 -1.50 -9.22 17.48
CA GLN A 109 -2.52 -9.14 18.53
C GLN A 109 -3.90 -9.36 17.94
N HIS A 110 -4.72 -10.19 18.59
CA HIS A 110 -6.12 -10.33 18.23
C HIS A 110 -6.90 -9.08 18.63
N VAL A 111 -7.63 -8.52 17.67
CA VAL A 111 -8.50 -7.36 17.88
C VAL A 111 -9.88 -7.70 17.37
N THR A 112 -10.90 -7.39 18.18
CA THR A 112 -12.30 -7.50 17.80
C THR A 112 -12.87 -6.09 17.52
N ILE A 113 -13.47 -5.88 16.36
CA ILE A 113 -14.23 -4.67 16.03
C ILE A 113 -15.67 -4.87 16.50
N ALA A 114 -16.23 -3.88 17.21
CA ALA A 114 -17.61 -3.89 17.71
C ALA A 114 -18.53 -3.01 16.86
#